data_AF-A0AAN8D7Q6-F1
#
_entry.id   AF-A0AAN8D7Q6-F1
#
_cell.length_a   1.000
_cell.length_b   1.000
_cell.length_c   1.000
_cell.angle_alpha   90.00
_cell.angle_beta   90.00
_cell.angle_gamma   90.00
#
_symmetry.space_group_name_H-M   'P 1'
#
loop_
_entity.id
_entity.type
_entity.pdbx_description
1 polymer ?
#
loop_
_entity_poly.entity_id
_entity_poly.type
_entity_poly.pdbx_seq_one_letter_code
_entity_poly.pdbx_strand_id
1 'polypeptide(L)'
;MLLSVLQASALMQRVQDSETLLCALQQAFSDAKRSTQQQMAVLVKSREQVADELSRLQRDNESLQGKHRLHEELQQQEDFQMPNTVQELHGLVVRFREDVVALRTSADHMEEKLKAEILFLKEQNQAEQCLKENLEETLQSEIESCKEEIASFSSLKTEMERIKAEKEKFERSLSEKTETLENLQGLRIGLERQLRELSTAKSALQTQAMDEKDKAQRLQTELDVSEQVQKDFVKLSQTLQVQLERIRQTDSLERIKVILNDTNFTDINQLPDT
;
A
#
# COMPACT_ATOMS: atom_id res chain seq x y z
N MET A 1 18.70 9.12 -62.83
CA MET A 1 18.52 9.01 -61.37
C MET A 1 18.23 10.34 -60.69
N LEU A 2 19.01 11.42 -60.89
CA LEU A 2 18.71 12.72 -60.27
C LEU A 2 17.37 13.35 -60.72
N LEU A 3 17.05 13.29 -62.02
CA LEU A 3 15.81 13.86 -62.56
C LEU A 3 14.54 13.18 -62.00
N SER A 4 14.59 11.86 -61.84
CA SER A 4 13.49 11.06 -61.27
C SER A 4 13.30 11.30 -59.78
N VAL A 5 14.39 11.55 -59.03
CA VAL A 5 14.33 11.91 -57.60
C VAL A 5 13.72 13.31 -57.41
N LEU A 6 14.08 14.28 -58.26
CA LEU A 6 13.49 15.63 -58.26
C LEU A 6 11.99 15.60 -58.57
N GLN A 7 11.57 14.80 -59.56
CA GLN A 7 10.15 14.62 -59.88
C GLN A 7 9.37 13.95 -58.75
N ALA A 8 9.95 12.93 -58.10
CA ALA A 8 9.34 12.26 -56.96
C ALA A 8 9.19 13.22 -55.76
N SER A 9 10.19 14.06 -55.48
CA SER A 9 10.13 15.08 -54.43
C SER A 9 9.07 16.16 -54.69
N ALA A 10 8.93 16.64 -55.94
CA ALA A 10 7.89 17.60 -56.30
C ALA A 10 6.47 17.01 -56.19
N LEU A 11 6.30 15.72 -56.53
CA LEU A 11 5.05 14.99 -56.33
C LEU A 11 4.73 14.83 -54.85
N MET A 12 5.71 14.46 -54.02
CA MET A 12 5.54 14.40 -52.56
C MET A 12 5.13 15.74 -51.97
N GLN A 13 5.76 16.85 -52.40
CA GLN A 13 5.37 18.19 -51.93
C GLN A 13 3.93 18.51 -52.32
N ARG A 14 3.51 18.22 -53.57
CA ARG A 14 2.11 18.43 -53.98
C ARG A 14 1.11 17.57 -53.22
N VAL A 15 1.48 16.34 -52.86
CA VAL A 15 0.64 15.49 -52.01
C VAL A 15 0.52 16.10 -50.62
N GLN A 16 1.62 16.54 -50.02
CA GLN A 16 1.63 17.21 -48.71
C GLN A 16 0.79 18.51 -48.71
N ASP A 17 0.95 19.34 -49.74
CA ASP A 17 0.17 20.58 -49.90
C ASP A 17 -1.33 20.26 -50.08
N SER A 18 -1.66 19.21 -50.83
CA SER A 18 -3.05 18.76 -51.01
C SER A 18 -3.65 18.21 -49.72
N GLU A 19 -2.89 17.45 -48.92
CA GLU A 19 -3.33 16.93 -47.63
C GLU A 19 -3.60 18.07 -46.64
N THR A 20 -2.70 19.05 -46.56
CA THR A 20 -2.90 20.23 -45.68
C THR A 20 -4.11 21.06 -46.10
N LEU A 21 -4.32 21.27 -47.41
CA LEU A 21 -5.52 21.94 -47.91
C LEU A 21 -6.79 21.16 -47.59
N LEU A 22 -6.76 19.84 -47.71
CA LEU A 22 -7.90 18.98 -47.40
C LEU A 22 -8.25 19.02 -45.90
N CYS A 23 -7.24 19.01 -45.02
CA CYS A 23 -7.43 19.22 -43.59
C CYS A 23 -8.05 20.60 -43.30
N ALA A 24 -7.55 21.67 -43.94
CA ALA A 24 -8.08 23.02 -43.77
C ALA A 24 -9.54 23.13 -44.24
N LEU A 25 -9.89 22.52 -45.38
CA LEU A 25 -11.25 22.46 -45.90
C LEU A 25 -12.18 21.66 -44.98
N GLN A 26 -11.72 20.53 -44.44
CA GLN A 26 -12.49 19.74 -43.48
C GLN A 26 -12.78 20.53 -42.19
N GLN A 27 -11.79 21.28 -41.70
CA GLN A 27 -11.97 22.15 -40.53
C GLN A 27 -12.95 23.28 -40.82
N ALA A 28 -12.77 24.01 -41.93
CA ALA A 28 -13.67 25.09 -42.34
C ALA A 28 -15.11 24.60 -42.55
N PHE A 29 -15.30 23.42 -43.15
CA PHE A 29 -16.62 22.81 -43.30
C PHE A 29 -17.23 22.44 -41.95
N SER A 30 -16.44 21.89 -41.02
CA SER A 30 -16.91 21.54 -39.68
C SER A 30 -17.32 22.77 -38.88
N ASP A 31 -16.56 23.86 -38.99
CA ASP A 31 -16.87 25.13 -38.33
C ASP A 31 -18.10 25.80 -38.95
N ALA A 32 -18.22 25.81 -40.29
CA ALA A 32 -19.41 26.30 -40.98
C ALA A 32 -20.66 25.48 -40.60
N LYS A 33 -20.54 24.15 -40.54
CA LYS A 33 -21.63 23.26 -40.08
C LYS A 33 -22.04 23.59 -38.65
N ARG A 34 -21.08 23.77 -37.73
CA ARG A 34 -21.35 24.13 -36.34
C ARG A 34 -22.05 25.49 -36.23
N SER A 35 -21.57 26.49 -36.98
CA SER A 35 -22.16 27.83 -37.03
C SER A 35 -23.62 27.79 -37.52
N THR A 36 -23.89 27.08 -38.61
CA THR A 36 -25.25 26.92 -39.14
C THR A 36 -26.16 26.18 -38.17
N GLN A 37 -25.66 25.15 -37.48
CA GLN A 37 -26.43 24.44 -36.44
C GLN A 37 -26.77 25.34 -35.26
N GLN A 38 -25.85 26.20 -34.82
CA GLN A 38 -26.11 27.18 -33.75
C GLN A 38 -27.16 28.20 -34.18
N GLN A 39 -27.05 28.76 -35.39
CA GLN A 39 -28.06 29.68 -35.92
C GLN A 39 -29.44 29.02 -36.05
N MET A 40 -29.48 27.77 -36.51
CA MET A 40 -30.72 26.99 -36.60
C MET A 40 -31.34 26.76 -35.22
N ALA A 41 -30.54 26.46 -34.19
CA ALA A 41 -31.04 26.31 -32.82
C ALA A 41 -31.65 27.61 -32.27
N VAL A 42 -31.01 28.75 -32.53
CA VAL A 42 -31.55 30.07 -32.15
C VAL A 42 -32.86 30.36 -32.88
N LEU A 43 -32.92 30.09 -34.18
CA LEU A 43 -34.15 30.30 -34.97
C LEU A 43 -35.29 29.39 -34.51
N VAL A 44 -35.01 28.13 -34.18
CA VAL A 44 -36.03 27.20 -33.63
C VAL A 44 -36.56 27.73 -32.31
N LYS A 45 -35.67 28.12 -31.38
CA LYS A 45 -36.09 28.68 -30.08
C LYS A 45 -36.91 29.97 -30.25
N SER A 46 -36.50 30.86 -31.15
CA SER A 46 -37.25 32.08 -31.44
C SER A 46 -38.62 31.77 -32.06
N ARG A 47 -38.70 30.79 -32.98
CA ARG A 47 -39.96 30.34 -33.55
C ARG A 47 -40.91 29.77 -32.50
N GLU A 48 -40.39 28.98 -31.56
CA GLU A 48 -41.16 28.43 -30.44
C GLU A 48 -41.72 29.54 -29.55
N GLN A 49 -40.88 30.51 -29.15
CA GLN A 49 -41.32 31.67 -28.37
C GLN A 49 -42.43 32.47 -29.06
N VAL A 50 -42.29 32.70 -30.38
CA VAL A 50 -43.32 33.40 -31.16
C VAL A 50 -44.60 32.56 -31.26
N ALA A 51 -44.49 31.24 -31.42
CA ALA A 51 -45.65 30.35 -31.47
C ALA A 51 -46.41 30.32 -30.13
N ASP A 52 -45.69 30.33 -29.00
CA ASP A 52 -46.28 30.39 -27.66
C ASP A 52 -47.01 31.72 -27.44
N GLU A 53 -46.38 32.83 -27.84
CA GLU A 53 -46.97 34.17 -27.73
C GLU A 53 -48.22 34.30 -28.62
N LEU A 54 -48.16 33.77 -29.85
CA LEU A 54 -49.29 33.78 -30.77
C LEU A 54 -50.44 32.92 -30.22
N SER A 55 -50.13 31.78 -29.60
CA SER A 55 -51.12 30.93 -28.92
C SER A 55 -51.71 31.60 -27.67
N ARG A 56 -50.94 32.41 -26.95
CA ARG A 56 -51.45 33.22 -25.83
C ARG A 56 -52.39 34.31 -26.34
N LEU A 57 -51.94 35.10 -27.31
CA LEU A 57 -52.74 36.17 -27.90
C LEU A 57 -54.03 35.65 -28.56
N GLN A 58 -53.99 34.47 -29.18
CA GLN A 58 -55.17 33.85 -29.75
C GLN A 58 -56.20 33.47 -28.67
N ARG A 59 -55.76 32.89 -27.55
CA ARG A 59 -56.64 32.63 -26.39
C ARG A 59 -57.22 33.93 -25.81
N ASP A 60 -56.41 34.98 -25.70
CA ASP A 60 -56.86 36.28 -25.20
C ASP A 60 -57.91 36.89 -26.15
N ASN A 61 -57.70 36.78 -27.47
CA ASN A 61 -58.66 37.24 -28.48
C ASN A 61 -59.97 36.45 -28.43
N GLU A 62 -59.90 35.12 -28.34
CA GLU A 62 -61.08 34.26 -28.21
C GLU A 62 -61.86 34.61 -26.93
N SER A 63 -61.18 34.88 -25.82
CA SER A 63 -61.80 35.33 -24.58
C SER A 63 -62.48 36.69 -24.72
N LEU A 64 -61.80 37.67 -25.31
CA LEU A 64 -62.34 39.01 -25.54
C LEU A 64 -63.54 38.98 -26.48
N GLN A 65 -63.45 38.23 -27.58
CA GLN A 65 -64.58 38.02 -28.49
C GLN A 65 -65.75 37.34 -27.78
N GLY A 66 -65.48 36.33 -26.94
CA GLY A 66 -66.50 35.68 -26.13
C GLY A 66 -67.22 36.66 -25.19
N LYS A 67 -66.46 37.52 -24.50
CA LYS A 67 -67.03 38.59 -23.65
C LYS A 67 -67.85 39.59 -24.47
N HIS A 68 -67.36 39.98 -25.65
CA HIS A 68 -68.07 40.92 -26.51
C HIS A 68 -69.40 40.35 -27.00
N ARG A 69 -69.41 39.11 -27.48
CA ARG A 69 -70.64 38.39 -27.88
C ARG A 69 -71.63 38.32 -26.73
N LEU A 70 -71.17 37.96 -25.53
CA LEU A 70 -72.03 37.91 -24.35
C LEU A 70 -72.65 39.29 -24.04
N HIS A 71 -71.87 40.37 -24.13
CA HIS A 71 -72.40 41.72 -23.94
C HIS A 71 -73.45 42.10 -24.99
N GLU A 72 -73.22 41.77 -26.26
CA GLU A 72 -74.19 42.00 -27.33
C GLU A 72 -75.48 41.20 -27.13
N GLU A 73 -75.37 39.93 -26.74
CA GLU A 73 -76.51 39.06 -26.43
C GLU A 73 -77.34 39.61 -25.27
N LEU A 74 -76.68 40.04 -24.18
CA LEU A 74 -77.36 40.66 -23.03
C LEU A 74 -78.07 41.95 -23.44
N GLN A 75 -77.43 42.80 -24.24
CA GLN A 75 -78.03 44.04 -24.72
C GLN A 75 -79.24 43.80 -25.64
N GLN A 76 -79.24 42.72 -26.42
CA GLN A 76 -80.40 42.33 -27.24
C GLN A 76 -81.54 41.70 -26.41
N GLN A 77 -81.21 41.02 -25.32
CA GLN A 77 -82.19 40.45 -24.39
C GLN A 77 -82.84 41.50 -23.49
N GLU A 78 -82.17 42.62 -23.25
CA GLU A 78 -82.76 43.76 -22.57
C GLU A 78 -83.93 44.33 -23.40
N ASP A 79 -85.15 44.28 -22.86
CA ASP A 79 -86.35 44.92 -23.42
C ASP A 79 -86.28 46.45 -23.20
N PHE A 80 -85.26 47.08 -23.81
CA PHE A 80 -85.03 48.51 -23.67
C PHE A 80 -86.05 49.30 -24.49
N GLN A 81 -86.98 49.94 -23.78
CA GLN A 81 -87.91 50.88 -24.39
C GLN A 81 -87.35 52.30 -24.27
N MET A 82 -87.20 52.97 -25.41
CA MET A 82 -86.74 54.36 -25.45
C MET A 82 -87.75 55.26 -24.71
N PRO A 83 -87.31 56.06 -23.73
CA PRO A 83 -88.20 56.98 -23.02
C PRO A 83 -88.84 57.98 -23.98
N ASN A 84 -90.17 58.11 -23.92
CA ASN A 84 -90.93 59.04 -24.78
C ASN A 84 -91.26 60.34 -24.04
N THR A 85 -91.06 60.38 -22.72
CA THR A 85 -91.28 61.55 -21.88
C THR A 85 -90.05 61.93 -21.07
N VAL A 86 -89.96 63.22 -20.70
CA VAL A 86 -88.86 63.74 -19.88
C VAL A 86 -88.86 63.10 -18.47
N GLN A 87 -90.02 62.75 -17.91
CA GLN A 87 -90.10 62.07 -16.61
C GLN A 87 -89.54 60.64 -16.67
N GLU A 88 -89.89 59.86 -17.70
CA GLU A 88 -89.33 58.51 -17.90
C GLU A 88 -87.81 58.57 -18.09
N LEU A 89 -87.31 59.54 -18.85
CA LEU A 89 -85.88 59.76 -19.03
C LEU A 89 -85.19 60.10 -17.70
N HIS A 90 -85.78 60.97 -16.87
CA HIS A 90 -85.24 61.27 -15.54
C HIS A 90 -85.18 60.03 -14.65
N GLY A 91 -86.24 59.20 -14.64
CA GLY A 91 -86.25 57.94 -13.89
C GLY A 91 -85.16 56.97 -14.35
N LEU A 92 -84.95 56.85 -15.66
CA LEU A 92 -83.90 56.02 -16.25
C LEU A 92 -82.49 56.52 -15.88
N VAL A 93 -82.25 57.83 -15.96
CA VAL A 93 -80.96 58.44 -15.57
C VAL A 93 -80.66 58.23 -14.09
N VAL A 94 -81.67 58.34 -13.21
CA VAL A 94 -81.48 58.07 -11.78
C VAL A 94 -81.11 56.61 -11.55
N ARG A 95 -81.83 55.66 -12.16
CA ARG A 95 -81.51 54.22 -12.06
C ARG A 95 -80.10 53.92 -12.55
N PHE A 96 -79.70 54.41 -13.74
CA PHE A 96 -78.34 54.20 -14.22
C PHE A 96 -77.28 54.80 -13.29
N ARG A 97 -77.55 55.94 -12.65
CA ARG A 97 -76.62 56.49 -11.64
C ARG A 97 -76.53 55.59 -10.41
N GLU A 98 -77.64 55.03 -9.94
CA GLU A 98 -77.67 54.08 -8.83
C GLU A 98 -76.90 52.79 -9.19
N ASP A 99 -77.15 52.23 -10.38
CA ASP A 99 -76.50 51.02 -10.87
C ASP A 99 -74.99 51.22 -11.05
N VAL A 100 -74.57 52.35 -11.65
CA VAL A 100 -73.14 52.68 -11.79
C VAL A 100 -72.46 52.81 -10.44
N VAL A 101 -73.13 53.42 -9.44
CA VAL A 101 -72.58 53.52 -8.09
C VAL A 101 -72.48 52.14 -7.43
N ALA A 102 -73.50 51.29 -7.57
CA ALA A 102 -73.49 49.94 -7.01
C ALA A 102 -72.41 49.05 -7.65
N LEU A 103 -72.29 49.07 -8.98
CA LEU A 103 -71.26 48.36 -9.72
C LEU A 103 -69.86 48.83 -9.33
N ARG A 104 -69.63 50.14 -9.24
CA ARG A 104 -68.33 50.68 -8.83
C ARG A 104 -67.96 50.24 -7.42
N THR A 105 -68.91 50.33 -6.48
CA THR A 105 -68.68 49.90 -5.09
C THR A 105 -68.34 48.41 -4.99
N SER A 106 -69.02 47.56 -5.77
CA SER A 106 -68.73 46.12 -5.84
C SER A 106 -67.34 45.84 -6.45
N ALA A 107 -67.00 46.55 -7.53
CA ALA A 107 -65.69 46.44 -8.17
C ALA A 107 -64.55 46.87 -7.23
N ASP A 108 -64.71 48.01 -6.53
CA ASP A 108 -63.74 48.51 -5.56
C ASP A 108 -63.52 47.49 -4.43
N HIS A 109 -64.59 46.90 -3.88
CA HIS A 109 -64.48 45.89 -2.84
C HIS A 109 -63.78 44.61 -3.33
N MET A 110 -64.09 44.17 -4.56
CA MET A 110 -63.41 43.01 -5.16
C MET A 110 -61.93 43.30 -5.42
N GLU A 111 -61.59 44.51 -5.90
CA GLU A 111 -60.22 44.93 -6.11
C GLU A 111 -59.43 44.94 -4.79
N GLU A 112 -60.01 45.48 -3.72
CA GLU A 112 -59.41 45.45 -2.38
C GLU A 112 -59.17 44.02 -1.88
N LYS A 113 -60.15 43.13 -2.07
CA LYS A 113 -60.02 41.71 -1.73
C LYS A 113 -58.89 41.03 -2.49
N LEU A 114 -58.81 41.23 -3.80
CA LEU A 114 -57.75 40.68 -4.65
C LEU A 114 -56.38 41.25 -4.28
N LYS A 115 -56.29 42.55 -3.95
CA LYS A 115 -55.03 43.15 -3.45
C LYS A 115 -54.59 42.51 -2.13
N ALA A 116 -55.51 42.28 -1.20
CA ALA A 116 -55.21 41.62 0.07
C ALA A 116 -54.73 40.17 -0.16
N GLU A 117 -55.37 39.42 -1.05
CA GLU A 117 -54.96 38.06 -1.42
C GLU A 117 -53.58 38.04 -2.08
N ILE A 118 -53.29 38.97 -2.99
CA ILE A 118 -51.97 39.10 -3.61
C ILE A 118 -50.89 39.38 -2.55
N LEU A 119 -51.16 40.25 -1.59
CA LEU A 119 -50.21 40.55 -0.50
C LEU A 119 -49.99 39.31 0.38
N PHE A 120 -51.05 38.62 0.77
CA PHE A 120 -50.96 37.39 1.57
C PHE A 120 -50.15 36.31 0.85
N LEU A 121 -50.42 36.06 -0.44
CA LEU A 121 -49.67 35.08 -1.23
C LEU A 121 -48.20 35.47 -1.40
N LYS A 122 -47.89 36.76 -1.51
CA LYS A 122 -46.50 37.25 -1.54
C LYS A 122 -45.78 37.02 -0.23
N GLU A 123 -46.41 37.33 0.90
CA GLU A 123 -45.85 37.08 2.23
C GLU A 123 -45.64 35.58 2.47
N GLN A 124 -46.61 34.75 2.07
CA GLN A 124 -46.46 33.30 2.13
C GLN A 124 -45.29 32.80 1.28
N ASN A 125 -45.19 33.24 0.02
CA ASN A 125 -44.10 32.85 -0.87
C ASN A 125 -42.73 33.28 -0.32
N GLN A 126 -42.64 34.48 0.26
CA GLN A 126 -41.42 34.97 0.89
C GLN A 126 -41.04 34.13 2.12
N ALA A 127 -42.01 33.74 2.96
CA ALA A 127 -41.77 32.88 4.11
C ALA A 127 -41.28 31.48 3.67
N GLU A 128 -41.93 30.90 2.66
CA GLU A 128 -41.52 29.61 2.08
C GLU A 128 -40.11 29.68 1.46
N GLN A 129 -39.77 30.79 0.78
CA GLN A 129 -38.45 31.00 0.22
C GLN A 129 -37.36 31.12 1.30
N CYS A 130 -37.62 31.84 2.39
CA CYS A 130 -36.72 31.92 3.54
C CYS A 130 -36.50 30.54 4.19
N LEU A 131 -37.57 29.75 4.38
CA LEU A 131 -37.47 28.40 4.90
C LEU A 131 -36.64 27.49 3.98
N LYS A 132 -36.83 27.61 2.66
CA LYS A 132 -36.06 26.88 1.66
C LYS A 132 -34.57 27.22 1.73
N GLU A 133 -34.22 28.51 1.77
CA GLU A 133 -32.83 28.96 1.87
C GLU A 133 -32.15 28.44 3.14
N ASN A 134 -32.83 28.53 4.30
CA ASN A 134 -32.30 27.99 5.56
C ASN A 134 -32.06 26.46 5.50
N LEU A 135 -32.95 25.73 4.84
CA LEU A 135 -32.79 24.28 4.66
C LEU A 135 -31.64 23.95 3.71
N GLU A 136 -31.50 24.71 2.62
CA GLU A 136 -30.38 24.58 1.67
C GLU A 136 -29.04 24.85 2.36
N GLU A 137 -28.95 25.90 3.19
CA GLU A 137 -27.74 26.20 3.99
C GLU A 137 -27.41 25.06 4.98
N THR A 138 -28.42 24.53 5.66
CA THR A 138 -28.24 23.42 6.61
C THR A 138 -27.72 22.17 5.89
N LEU A 139 -28.36 21.78 4.78
CA LEU A 139 -27.93 20.63 3.97
C LEU A 139 -26.53 20.84 3.39
N GLN A 140 -26.19 22.06 2.98
CA GLN A 140 -24.86 22.39 2.48
C GLN A 140 -23.80 22.22 3.57
N SER A 141 -24.08 22.68 4.80
CA SER A 141 -23.19 22.46 5.95
C SER A 141 -23.03 20.97 6.29
N GLU A 142 -24.09 20.17 6.20
CA GLU A 142 -24.01 18.72 6.42
C GLU A 142 -23.18 18.02 5.33
N ILE A 143 -23.31 18.45 4.07
CA ILE A 143 -22.49 17.96 2.96
C ILE A 143 -21.01 18.27 3.19
N GLU A 144 -20.70 19.47 3.66
CA GLU A 144 -19.32 19.88 3.98
C GLU A 144 -18.75 19.06 5.13
N SER A 145 -19.50 18.87 6.22
CA SER A 145 -19.11 17.99 7.32
C SER A 145 -18.84 16.55 6.85
N CYS A 146 -19.73 15.98 6.04
CA CYS A 146 -19.54 14.64 5.47
C CYS A 146 -18.27 14.56 4.60
N LYS A 147 -17.96 15.59 3.81
CA LYS A 147 -16.74 15.63 2.99
C LYS A 147 -15.48 15.65 3.86
N GLU A 148 -15.48 16.41 4.95
CA GLU A 148 -14.37 16.45 5.91
C GLU A 148 -14.16 15.09 6.59
N GLU A 149 -15.25 14.43 7.00
CA GLU A 149 -15.20 13.08 7.55
C GLU A 149 -14.62 12.07 6.55
N ILE A 150 -15.08 12.11 5.28
CA ILE A 150 -14.54 11.25 4.21
C ILE A 150 -13.04 11.49 4.01
N ALA A 151 -12.60 12.75 4.01
CA ALA A 151 -11.18 13.09 3.91
C ALA A 151 -10.37 12.53 5.10
N SER A 152 -10.89 12.64 6.32
CA SER A 152 -10.28 12.05 7.52
C SER A 152 -10.22 10.52 7.46
N PHE A 153 -11.29 9.85 7.04
CA PHE A 153 -11.30 8.40 6.84
C PHE A 153 -10.29 7.96 5.77
N SER A 154 -10.16 8.74 4.69
CA SER A 154 -9.21 8.44 3.63
C SER A 154 -7.76 8.51 4.11
N SER A 155 -7.40 9.53 4.91
CA SER A 155 -6.06 9.66 5.47
C SER A 155 -5.75 8.58 6.50
N LEU A 156 -6.72 8.25 7.37
CA LEU A 156 -6.59 7.17 8.33
C LEU A 156 -6.42 5.81 7.64
N LYS A 157 -7.13 5.59 6.52
CA LYS A 157 -6.98 4.37 5.71
C LYS A 157 -5.56 4.25 5.13
N THR A 158 -5.01 5.33 4.58
CA THR A 158 -3.63 5.34 4.07
C THR A 158 -2.62 5.05 5.18
N GLU A 159 -2.81 5.61 6.36
CA GLU A 159 -1.95 5.36 7.51
C GLU A 159 -2.05 3.91 8.01
N MET A 160 -3.26 3.34 8.04
CA MET A 160 -3.47 1.93 8.37
C MET A 160 -2.77 1.00 7.37
N GLU A 161 -2.84 1.30 6.07
CA GLU A 161 -2.15 0.54 5.02
C GLU A 161 -0.62 0.64 5.17
N ARG A 162 -0.09 1.82 5.54
CA ARG A 162 1.33 2.02 5.86
C ARG A 162 1.77 1.17 7.05
N ILE A 163 1.04 1.22 8.16
CA ILE A 163 1.33 0.43 9.37
C ILE A 163 1.26 -1.07 9.07
N LYS A 164 0.30 -1.51 8.25
CA LYS A 164 0.18 -2.91 7.85
C LYS A 164 1.40 -3.37 7.05
N ALA A 165 1.88 -2.56 6.10
CA ALA A 165 3.08 -2.86 5.33
C ALA A 165 4.34 -2.93 6.22
N GLU A 166 4.47 -2.03 7.20
CA GLU A 166 5.57 -2.06 8.17
C GLU A 166 5.51 -3.30 9.06
N LYS A 167 4.32 -3.66 9.55
CA LYS A 167 4.11 -4.90 10.31
C LYS A 167 4.55 -6.13 9.52
N GLU A 168 4.12 -6.26 8.26
CA GLU A 168 4.51 -7.38 7.41
C GLU A 168 6.04 -7.42 7.20
N LYS A 169 6.70 -6.27 7.08
CA LYS A 169 8.16 -6.19 6.99
C LYS A 169 8.85 -6.66 8.27
N PHE A 170 8.35 -6.23 9.44
CA PHE A 170 8.88 -6.68 10.72
C PHE A 170 8.66 -8.17 10.95
N GLU A 171 7.50 -8.71 10.57
CA GLU A 171 7.21 -10.14 10.66
C GLU A 171 8.17 -10.97 9.80
N ARG A 172 8.45 -10.55 8.56
CA ARG A 172 9.47 -11.19 7.71
C ARG A 172 10.85 -11.15 8.35
N SER A 173 11.27 -9.98 8.84
CA SER A 173 12.57 -9.84 9.51
C SER A 173 12.66 -10.71 10.78
N LEU A 174 11.57 -10.83 11.55
CA LEU A 174 11.52 -11.67 12.74
C LEU A 174 11.65 -13.15 12.37
N SER A 175 10.97 -13.59 11.31
CA SER A 175 11.07 -14.95 10.79
C SER A 175 12.51 -15.28 10.37
N GLU A 176 13.15 -14.41 9.59
CA GLU A 176 14.56 -14.56 9.18
C GLU A 176 15.48 -14.65 10.40
N LYS A 177 15.30 -13.77 11.40
CA LYS A 177 16.12 -13.80 12.62
C LYS A 177 15.90 -15.08 13.43
N THR A 178 14.68 -15.59 13.48
CA THR A 178 14.34 -16.84 14.17
C THR A 178 15.05 -18.02 13.49
N GLU A 179 14.98 -18.11 12.16
CA GLU A 179 15.68 -19.15 11.39
C GLU A 179 17.21 -19.07 11.58
N THR A 180 17.79 -17.86 11.55
CA THR A 180 19.24 -17.71 11.81
C THR A 180 19.62 -18.16 13.22
N LEU A 181 18.76 -17.92 14.21
CA LEU A 181 19.00 -18.31 15.60
C LEU A 181 18.91 -19.82 15.77
N GLU A 182 17.95 -20.49 15.13
CA GLU A 182 17.85 -21.95 15.10
C GLU A 182 19.09 -22.59 14.45
N ASN A 183 19.56 -22.04 13.33
CA ASN A 183 20.78 -22.49 12.66
C ASN A 183 22.02 -22.35 13.56
N LEU A 184 22.17 -21.20 14.24
CA LEU A 184 23.27 -20.98 15.18
C LEU A 184 23.19 -21.91 16.40
N GLN A 185 21.99 -22.18 16.91
CA GLN A 185 21.80 -23.16 17.98
C GLN A 185 22.20 -24.58 17.53
N GLY A 186 21.84 -24.99 16.32
CA GLY A 186 22.27 -26.26 15.75
C GLY A 186 23.80 -26.37 15.65
N LEU A 187 24.47 -25.31 15.16
CA LEU A 187 25.93 -25.25 15.10
C LEU A 187 26.56 -25.32 16.49
N ARG A 188 26.02 -24.59 17.47
CA ARG A 188 26.48 -24.61 18.87
C ARG A 188 26.45 -26.02 19.44
N ILE A 189 25.33 -26.73 19.28
CA ILE A 189 25.18 -28.12 19.74
C ILE A 189 26.22 -29.03 19.04
N GLY A 190 26.44 -28.84 17.74
CA GLY A 190 27.45 -29.56 16.98
C GLY A 190 28.87 -29.35 17.52
N LEU A 191 29.26 -28.11 17.80
CA LEU A 191 30.55 -27.76 18.37
C LEU A 191 30.71 -28.28 19.81
N GLU A 192 29.67 -28.19 20.64
CA GLU A 192 29.65 -28.75 22.00
C GLU A 192 29.83 -30.28 21.99
N ARG A 193 29.31 -30.98 20.98
CA ARG A 193 29.55 -32.42 20.79
C ARG A 193 31.00 -32.70 20.40
N GLN A 194 31.53 -32.00 19.40
CA GLN A 194 32.93 -32.16 18.98
C GLN A 194 33.91 -31.86 20.11
N LEU A 195 33.66 -30.84 20.92
CA LEU A 195 34.48 -30.51 22.08
C LEU A 195 34.51 -31.65 23.10
N ARG A 196 33.35 -32.28 23.36
CA ARG A 196 33.26 -33.46 24.24
C ARG A 196 34.05 -34.64 23.69
N GLU A 197 33.91 -34.95 22.40
CA GLU A 197 34.64 -36.04 21.73
C GLU A 197 36.17 -35.81 21.75
N LEU A 198 36.61 -34.58 21.47
CA LEU A 198 38.03 -34.24 21.57
C LEU A 198 38.53 -34.29 23.01
N SER A 199 37.71 -33.90 23.99
CA SER A 199 38.07 -33.99 25.41
C SER A 199 38.23 -35.43 25.87
N THR A 200 37.36 -36.35 25.45
CA THR A 200 37.46 -37.77 25.79
C THR A 200 38.67 -38.40 25.10
N ALA A 201 38.89 -38.11 23.81
CA ALA A 201 40.06 -38.58 23.07
C ALA A 201 41.37 -38.07 23.69
N LYS A 202 41.42 -36.79 24.08
CA LYS A 202 42.57 -36.20 24.78
C LYS A 202 42.86 -36.93 26.10
N SER A 203 41.83 -37.20 26.90
CA SER A 203 41.98 -37.94 28.16
C SER A 203 42.53 -39.35 27.93
N ALA A 204 41.99 -40.07 26.94
CA ALA A 204 42.46 -41.41 26.60
C ALA A 204 43.93 -41.43 26.14
N LEU A 205 44.32 -40.50 25.26
CA LEU A 205 45.71 -40.35 24.82
C LEU A 205 46.65 -39.98 25.98
N GLN A 206 46.18 -39.15 26.90
CA GLN A 206 46.95 -38.78 28.09
C GLN A 206 47.21 -39.99 29.00
N THR A 207 46.20 -40.84 29.22
CA THR A 207 46.35 -42.10 29.96
C THR A 207 47.33 -43.03 29.25
N GLN A 208 47.15 -43.25 27.95
CA GLN A 208 48.05 -44.11 27.16
C GLN A 208 49.50 -43.62 27.19
N ALA A 209 49.73 -42.30 27.10
CA ALA A 209 51.07 -41.73 27.20
C ALA A 209 51.70 -41.97 28.58
N MET A 210 50.90 -41.96 29.67
CA MET A 210 51.38 -42.29 31.00
C MET A 210 51.75 -43.77 31.11
N ASP A 211 50.91 -44.66 30.59
CA ASP A 211 51.16 -46.11 30.61
C ASP A 211 52.43 -46.49 29.82
N GLU A 212 52.63 -45.88 28.64
CA GLU A 212 53.86 -46.09 27.84
C GLU A 212 55.10 -45.50 28.53
N LYS A 213 54.97 -44.38 29.24
CA LYS A 213 56.06 -43.82 30.05
C LYS A 213 56.43 -44.78 31.19
N ASP A 214 55.44 -45.33 31.89
CA ASP A 214 55.67 -46.29 32.98
C ASP A 214 56.25 -47.61 32.47
N LYS A 215 55.85 -48.05 31.27
CA LYS A 215 56.45 -49.21 30.60
C LYS A 215 57.90 -48.94 30.19
N ALA A 216 58.19 -47.79 29.60
CA ALA A 216 59.55 -47.39 29.25
C ALA A 216 60.45 -47.31 30.50
N GLN A 217 59.94 -46.77 31.61
CA GLN A 217 60.65 -46.72 32.88
C GLN A 217 60.95 -48.13 33.43
N ARG A 218 60.00 -49.06 33.34
CA ARG A 218 60.20 -50.46 33.72
C ARG A 218 61.27 -51.15 32.87
N LEU A 219 61.17 -51.03 31.55
CA LEU A 219 62.17 -51.58 30.62
C LEU A 219 63.55 -50.97 30.84
N GLN A 220 63.64 -49.67 31.15
CA GLN A 220 64.90 -49.03 31.51
C GLN A 220 65.48 -49.65 32.78
N THR A 221 64.64 -49.87 33.81
CA THR A 221 65.09 -50.51 35.06
C THR A 221 65.55 -51.95 34.82
N GLU A 222 64.82 -52.73 34.00
CA GLU A 222 65.21 -54.09 33.61
C GLU A 222 66.52 -54.10 32.81
N LEU A 223 66.70 -53.15 31.90
CA LEU A 223 67.94 -52.98 31.14
C LEU A 223 69.10 -52.65 32.06
N ASP A 224 68.95 -51.70 33.00
CA ASP A 224 69.99 -51.32 33.95
C ASP A 224 70.41 -52.51 34.83
N VAL A 225 69.44 -53.31 35.30
CA VAL A 225 69.70 -54.54 36.06
C VAL A 225 70.41 -55.58 35.18
N SER A 226 69.97 -55.77 33.93
CA SER A 226 70.61 -56.70 32.99
C SER A 226 72.04 -56.28 32.66
N GLU A 227 72.28 -54.99 32.42
CA GLU A 227 73.62 -54.42 32.22
C GLU A 227 74.50 -54.61 33.45
N GLN A 228 73.95 -54.43 34.65
CA GLN A 228 74.67 -54.67 35.89
C GLN A 228 75.05 -56.15 36.03
N VAL A 229 74.09 -57.06 35.83
CA VAL A 229 74.34 -58.51 35.86
C VAL A 229 75.38 -58.90 34.80
N GLN A 230 75.31 -58.33 33.59
CA GLN A 230 76.29 -58.58 32.54
C GLN A 230 77.68 -58.09 32.94
N LYS A 231 77.81 -56.88 33.53
CA LYS A 231 79.08 -56.37 34.06
C LYS A 231 79.62 -57.31 35.15
N ASP A 232 78.78 -57.81 36.04
CA ASP A 232 79.15 -58.75 37.10
C ASP A 232 79.65 -60.09 36.53
N PHE A 233 78.97 -60.65 35.51
CA PHE A 233 79.43 -61.84 34.78
C PHE A 233 80.77 -61.60 34.07
N VAL A 234 80.97 -60.43 33.45
CA VAL A 234 82.24 -60.06 32.83
C VAL A 234 83.35 -60.02 33.88
N LYS A 235 83.15 -59.31 35.01
CA LYS A 235 84.12 -59.27 36.12
C LYS A 235 84.43 -60.67 36.68
N LEU A 236 83.41 -61.49 36.90
CA LEU A 236 83.56 -62.86 37.38
C LEU A 236 84.35 -63.71 36.39
N SER A 237 83.99 -63.67 35.10
CA SER A 237 84.68 -64.44 34.06
C SER A 237 86.14 -64.01 33.87
N GLN A 238 86.44 -62.71 33.90
CA GLN A 238 87.81 -62.19 33.88
C GLN A 238 88.59 -62.66 35.11
N THR A 239 87.98 -62.60 36.30
CA THR A 239 88.62 -63.10 37.54
C THR A 239 88.91 -64.59 37.44
N LEU A 240 87.95 -65.40 37.02
CA LEU A 240 88.14 -66.84 36.82
C LEU A 240 89.23 -67.14 35.79
N GLN A 241 89.32 -66.37 34.69
CA GLN A 241 90.39 -66.50 33.70
C GLN A 241 91.77 -66.21 34.29
N VAL A 242 91.91 -65.15 35.09
CA VAL A 242 93.16 -64.84 35.80
C VAL A 242 93.55 -65.96 36.76
N GLN A 243 92.58 -66.52 37.49
CA GLN A 243 92.84 -67.62 38.43
C GLN A 243 93.19 -68.93 37.72
N LEU A 244 92.51 -69.27 36.62
CA LEU A 244 92.84 -70.43 35.80
C LEU A 244 94.24 -70.30 35.17
N GLU A 245 94.61 -69.11 34.70
CA GLU A 245 95.97 -68.86 34.18
C GLU A 245 97.03 -68.94 35.29
N ARG A 246 96.74 -68.47 36.51
CA ARG A 246 97.61 -68.68 37.69
C ARG A 246 97.78 -70.17 38.03
N ILE A 247 96.71 -70.97 37.97
CA ILE A 247 96.78 -72.43 38.19
C ILE A 247 97.63 -73.08 37.09
N ARG A 248 97.43 -72.71 35.82
CA ARG A 248 98.19 -73.23 34.68
C ARG A 248 99.69 -72.95 34.77
N GLN A 249 100.08 -71.79 35.32
CA GLN A 249 101.48 -71.40 35.49
C GLN A 249 102.15 -71.99 36.75
N THR A 250 101.46 -72.86 37.49
CA THR A 250 101.93 -73.39 38.78
C THR A 250 102.23 -74.89 38.72
N ASP A 251 103.46 -75.27 39.09
CA ASP A 251 103.95 -76.67 38.99
C ASP A 251 103.83 -77.48 40.31
N SER A 252 103.10 -76.99 41.32
CA SER A 252 102.99 -77.61 42.65
C SER A 252 101.54 -77.68 43.17
N LEU A 253 101.14 -78.87 43.62
CA LEU A 253 99.80 -79.18 44.12
C LEU A 253 99.39 -78.38 45.37
N GLU A 254 100.37 -77.99 46.20
CA GLU A 254 100.13 -77.21 47.43
C GLU A 254 99.78 -75.75 47.13
N ARG A 255 100.39 -75.15 46.10
CA ARG A 255 100.07 -73.79 45.66
C ARG A 255 98.73 -73.71 44.91
N ILE A 256 98.36 -74.76 44.19
CA ILE A 256 97.05 -74.87 43.55
C ILE A 256 95.93 -74.83 44.61
N LYS A 257 96.10 -75.51 45.76
CA LYS A 257 95.13 -75.48 46.88
C LYS A 257 94.95 -74.08 47.50
N VAL A 258 96.00 -73.26 47.55
CA VAL A 258 95.90 -71.88 48.07
C VAL A 258 95.11 -71.00 47.11
N ILE A 259 95.42 -71.07 45.81
CA ILE A 259 94.69 -70.32 44.77
C ILE A 259 93.20 -70.68 44.74
N LEU A 260 92.87 -71.97 44.94
CA LEU A 260 91.48 -72.45 45.01
C LEU A 260 90.74 -72.02 46.29
N ASN A 261 91.44 -71.83 47.41
CA ASN A 261 90.81 -71.32 48.63
C ASN A 261 90.52 -69.82 48.53
N ASP A 262 91.35 -69.05 47.82
CA ASP A 262 91.12 -67.63 47.52
C ASP A 262 89.93 -67.40 46.56
N THR A 263 89.42 -68.44 45.90
CA THR A 263 88.27 -68.36 44.97
C THR A 263 86.88 -68.51 45.60
N ASN A 264 86.76 -68.59 46.93
CA ASN A 264 85.44 -68.60 47.59
C ASN A 264 84.84 -67.19 47.64
N PHE A 265 84.31 -66.72 46.51
CA PHE A 265 83.61 -65.45 46.43
C PHE A 265 82.20 -65.60 47.02
N THR A 266 81.92 -64.88 48.10
CA THR A 266 80.58 -64.80 48.70
C THR A 266 79.79 -63.58 48.22
N ASP A 267 80.46 -62.59 47.63
CA ASP A 267 79.86 -61.37 47.08
C ASP A 267 80.67 -60.87 45.87
N ILE A 268 80.00 -60.49 44.79
CA ILE A 268 80.61 -60.08 43.51
C ILE A 268 81.29 -58.70 43.62
N ASN A 269 80.88 -57.88 44.61
CA ASN A 269 81.50 -56.58 44.93
C ASN A 269 82.90 -56.73 45.55
N GLN A 270 83.33 -57.94 45.89
CA GLN A 270 84.67 -58.23 46.42
C GLN A 270 85.68 -58.52 45.29
N LEU A 271 85.23 -58.52 44.04
CA LEU A 271 86.09 -58.64 42.87
C LEU A 271 86.76 -57.29 42.58
N PRO A 272 88.08 -57.26 42.31
CA PRO A 272 88.77 -56.00 42.01
C PRO A 272 88.18 -55.35 40.75
N ASP A 273 87.90 -54.06 40.81
CA ASP A 273 87.61 -53.27 39.62
C ASP A 273 88.83 -53.31 38.70
N THR A 274 88.59 -53.63 37.43
CA THR A 274 89.62 -53.60 36.39
C THR A 274 89.54 -52.29 35.63
#